data_AF-A0A9D6TMH5-F1
#
_entry.id   AF-A0A9D6TMH5-F1
#
_cell.length_a   1.000
_cell.length_b   1.000
_cell.length_c   1.000
_cell.angle_alpha   90.00
_cell.angle_beta   90.00
_cell.angle_gamma   90.00
#
_symmetry.space_group_name_H-M   'P 1'
#
loop_
_entity.id
_entity.type
_entity.pdbx_description
1 polymer ?
#
loop_
_entity_poly.entity_id
_entity_poly.type
_entity_poly.pdbx_seq_one_letter_code
_entity_poly.pdbx_strand_id
1 'polypeptide(L)'
;MKTWLRTLLLFPLLLATADAAPKTRDETVFIFQNRRVTIAVPEGLGFASSKDDRGIISVRIGHPKEKISLELAFLPDPEGRFAAERGRKEFLNETFHAHVASSVEKAMQFEELEPRTGAGTYCVFTDASLVGKAKLPPGEFLHATTGLKTWAGVGAVFTILSHDTQSKEYQSLMAMLRESVAEKPGPLR
;
A
#
# COMPACT_ATOMS: atom_id res chain seq x y z
N MET A 1 25.88 35.49 58.80
CA MET A 1 25.99 35.71 57.33
C MET A 1 25.37 34.52 56.62
N LYS A 2 24.51 34.79 55.63
CA LYS A 2 23.50 33.90 55.04
C LYS A 2 24.08 32.63 54.40
N THR A 3 23.65 31.46 54.85
CA THR A 3 23.83 30.17 54.18
C THR A 3 22.80 30.01 53.05
N TRP A 4 23.28 29.95 51.81
CA TRP A 4 22.47 29.74 50.61
C TRP A 4 22.14 28.26 50.44
N LEU A 5 20.84 27.94 50.51
CA LEU A 5 20.27 26.62 50.28
C LEU A 5 20.25 26.37 48.75
N ARG A 6 21.03 25.39 48.30
CA ARG A 6 21.04 24.90 46.91
C ARG A 6 19.84 23.98 46.70
N THR A 7 18.84 24.43 45.96
CA THR A 7 17.75 23.57 45.46
C THR A 7 18.06 23.20 44.01
N LEU A 8 18.61 22.00 43.81
CA LEU A 8 18.85 21.41 42.49
C LEU A 8 17.52 20.81 41.97
N LEU A 9 16.90 21.49 41.01
CA LEU A 9 15.79 20.97 40.22
C LEU A 9 16.32 19.89 39.26
N LEU A 10 16.01 18.61 39.55
CA LEU A 10 16.14 17.54 38.57
C LEU A 10 14.96 17.63 37.60
N PHE A 11 15.23 18.09 36.38
CA PHE A 11 14.33 17.93 35.23
C PHE A 11 14.58 16.54 34.61
N PRO A 12 13.60 15.63 34.54
CA PRO A 12 13.77 14.40 33.77
C PRO A 12 13.77 14.75 32.27
N LEU A 13 14.93 14.56 31.63
CA LEU A 13 15.09 14.66 30.19
C LEU A 13 14.31 13.50 29.54
N LEU A 14 13.12 13.78 29.01
CA LEU A 14 12.41 12.88 28.11
C LEU A 14 13.25 12.73 26.84
N LEU A 15 14.02 11.64 26.76
CA LEU A 15 14.68 11.18 25.54
C LEU A 15 13.57 10.76 24.55
N ALA A 16 13.16 11.70 23.70
CA ALA A 16 12.39 11.37 22.51
C ALA A 16 13.28 10.50 21.61
N THR A 17 13.00 9.20 21.56
CA THR A 17 13.52 8.32 20.51
C THR A 17 12.92 8.81 19.20
N ALA A 18 13.65 9.66 18.47
CA ALA A 18 13.31 10.02 17.11
C ALA A 18 13.44 8.75 16.27
N ASP A 19 12.31 8.10 16.03
CA ASP A 19 12.24 6.97 15.11
C ASP A 19 12.63 7.53 13.73
N ALA A 20 13.75 7.05 13.20
CA ALA A 20 14.26 7.55 11.93
C ALA A 20 13.22 7.23 10.85
N ALA A 21 12.73 8.27 10.18
CA ALA A 21 11.75 8.09 9.11
C ALA A 21 12.25 7.03 8.12
N PRO A 22 11.40 6.08 7.71
CA PRO A 22 11.81 4.99 6.83
C PRO A 22 12.39 5.57 5.55
N LYS A 23 13.60 5.12 5.19
CA LYS A 23 14.26 5.55 3.96
C LYS A 23 13.47 5.04 2.76
N THR A 24 13.21 5.92 1.81
CA THR A 24 12.46 5.64 0.58
C THR A 24 13.23 6.18 -0.62
N ARG A 25 12.96 5.63 -1.81
CA ARG A 25 13.39 6.20 -3.09
C ARG A 25 12.18 6.53 -3.95
N ASP A 26 12.19 7.71 -4.57
CA ASP A 26 11.13 8.13 -5.48
C ASP A 26 11.31 7.47 -6.85
N GLU A 27 10.35 6.64 -7.25
CA GLU A 27 10.21 6.13 -8.61
C GLU A 27 9.11 6.90 -9.33
N THR A 28 9.29 7.17 -10.62
CA THR A 28 8.29 7.87 -11.44
C THR A 28 7.78 6.95 -12.53
N VAL A 29 6.44 6.86 -12.65
CA VAL A 29 5.77 6.18 -13.77
C VAL A 29 4.87 7.15 -14.51
N PHE A 30 4.87 7.03 -15.83
CA PHE A 30 3.95 7.76 -16.71
C PHE A 30 2.80 6.84 -17.04
N ILE A 31 1.60 7.22 -16.64
CA ILE A 31 0.36 6.52 -16.99
C ILE A 31 -0.27 7.17 -18.21
N PHE A 32 -1.45 6.68 -18.62
CA PHE A 32 -2.22 7.24 -19.73
C PHE A 32 -2.36 8.78 -19.64
N GLN A 33 -2.51 9.43 -20.79
CA GLN A 33 -2.56 10.89 -20.92
C GLN A 33 -1.31 11.61 -20.39
N ASN A 34 -0.15 10.93 -20.38
CA ASN A 34 1.14 11.45 -19.93
C ASN A 34 1.12 11.96 -18.46
N ARG A 35 0.24 11.39 -17.64
CA ARG A 35 0.11 11.74 -16.23
C ARG A 35 1.25 11.12 -15.44
N ARG A 36 1.86 11.90 -14.55
CA ARG A 36 3.05 11.52 -13.80
C ARG A 36 2.68 11.07 -12.39
N VAL A 37 2.87 9.79 -12.08
CA VAL A 37 2.71 9.24 -10.74
C VAL A 37 4.09 9.04 -10.12
N THR A 38 4.27 9.53 -8.89
CA THR A 38 5.46 9.23 -8.08
C THR A 38 5.13 8.15 -7.07
N ILE A 39 6.07 7.25 -6.79
CA ILE A 39 5.91 6.15 -5.84
C ILE A 39 7.16 6.15 -4.95
N ALA A 40 6.98 6.32 -3.64
CA ALA A 40 8.09 6.32 -2.68
C ALA A 40 8.38 4.88 -2.25
N VAL A 41 9.18 4.17 -3.04
CA VAL A 41 9.48 2.75 -2.82
C VAL A 41 10.31 2.58 -1.55
N PRO A 42 9.86 1.75 -0.59
CA PRO A 42 10.63 1.45 0.62
C PRO A 42 12.02 0.88 0.32
N GLU A 43 13.01 1.25 1.14
CA GLU A 43 14.38 0.71 1.03
C GLU A 43 14.37 -0.83 1.09
N GLY A 44 15.24 -1.45 0.29
CA GLY A 44 15.37 -2.91 0.21
C GLY A 44 14.35 -3.59 -0.72
N LEU A 45 13.36 -2.87 -1.25
CA LEU A 45 12.43 -3.42 -2.24
C LEU A 45 12.87 -3.13 -3.68
N GLY A 46 12.71 -4.13 -4.53
CA GLY A 46 12.84 -4.00 -5.98
C GLY A 46 11.65 -3.24 -6.57
N PHE A 47 11.87 -2.63 -7.73
CA PHE A 47 10.85 -1.92 -8.49
C PHE A 47 10.97 -2.30 -9.97
N ALA A 48 9.84 -2.60 -10.60
CA ALA A 48 9.74 -2.78 -12.04
C ALA A 48 8.43 -2.18 -12.54
N SER A 49 8.44 -1.60 -13.74
CA SER A 49 7.25 -1.15 -14.43
C SER A 49 7.14 -1.82 -15.79
N SER A 50 5.91 -2.06 -16.23
CA SER A 50 5.59 -2.65 -17.52
C SER A 50 4.35 -2.01 -18.11
N LYS A 51 4.14 -2.26 -19.40
CA LYS A 51 2.98 -1.82 -20.16
C LYS A 51 2.43 -3.03 -20.91
N ASP A 52 1.15 -3.33 -20.74
CA ASP A 52 0.50 -4.41 -21.50
C ASP A 52 0.14 -3.97 -22.93
N ASP A 53 -0.37 -4.90 -23.73
CA ASP A 53 -0.81 -4.69 -25.11
C ASP A 53 -1.98 -3.70 -25.24
N ARG A 54 -2.79 -3.56 -24.18
CA ARG A 54 -3.87 -2.57 -24.06
C ARG A 54 -3.38 -1.22 -23.55
N GLY A 55 -2.10 -1.11 -23.25
CA GLY A 55 -1.45 0.10 -22.77
C GLY A 55 -1.69 0.43 -21.30
N ILE A 56 -2.19 -0.54 -20.52
CA ILE A 56 -2.28 -0.44 -19.06
C ILE A 56 -0.87 -0.50 -18.49
N ILE A 57 -0.57 0.45 -17.60
CA ILE A 57 0.70 0.50 -16.89
C ILE A 57 0.58 -0.30 -15.61
N SER A 58 1.51 -1.21 -15.42
CA SER A 58 1.64 -2.01 -14.21
C SER A 58 2.97 -1.73 -13.52
N VAL A 59 2.95 -1.81 -12.19
CA VAL A 59 4.14 -1.69 -11.34
C VAL A 59 4.20 -2.90 -10.43
N ARG A 60 5.39 -3.50 -10.32
CA ARG A 60 5.68 -4.54 -9.35
C ARG A 60 6.75 -4.05 -8.38
N ILE A 61 6.45 -4.12 -7.10
CA ILE A 61 7.36 -3.82 -6.01
C ILE A 61 7.47 -5.07 -5.14
N GLY A 62 8.66 -5.51 -4.81
CA GLY A 62 8.79 -6.76 -4.06
C GLY A 62 10.14 -6.94 -3.42
N HIS A 63 10.16 -7.77 -2.38
CA HIS A 63 11.40 -8.14 -1.74
C HIS A 63 12.16 -9.16 -2.62
N PRO A 64 13.49 -9.06 -2.81
CA PRO A 64 14.26 -9.98 -3.67
C PRO A 64 14.18 -11.46 -3.25
N LYS A 65 13.85 -11.71 -1.98
CA LYS A 65 13.63 -13.05 -1.42
C LYS A 65 12.14 -13.46 -1.36
N GLU A 66 11.28 -12.77 -2.10
CA GLU A 66 9.85 -13.09 -2.23
C GLU A 66 9.07 -13.15 -0.91
N LYS A 67 9.50 -12.42 0.12
CA LYS A 67 8.77 -12.34 1.40
C LYS A 67 7.46 -11.57 1.29
N ILE A 68 7.44 -10.62 0.37
CA ILE A 68 6.31 -9.74 0.10
C ILE A 68 6.39 -9.28 -1.36
N SER A 69 5.23 -9.11 -1.97
CA SER A 69 5.11 -8.43 -3.26
C SER A 69 3.90 -7.53 -3.28
N LEU A 70 3.98 -6.47 -4.07
CA LEU A 70 2.90 -5.56 -4.40
C LEU A 70 2.85 -5.46 -5.93
N GLU A 71 1.68 -5.72 -6.48
CA GLU A 71 1.35 -5.44 -7.86
C GLU A 71 0.36 -4.29 -7.92
N LEU A 72 0.58 -3.39 -8.88
CA LEU A 72 -0.23 -2.21 -9.15
C LEU A 72 -0.61 -2.21 -10.63
N ALA A 73 -1.85 -1.86 -10.93
CA ALA A 73 -2.31 -1.58 -12.27
C ALA A 73 -3.09 -0.26 -12.29
N PHE A 74 -2.73 0.65 -13.22
CA PHE A 74 -3.38 1.96 -13.34
C PHE A 74 -4.43 1.92 -14.44
N LEU A 75 -5.69 2.08 -14.04
CA LEU A 75 -6.87 2.10 -14.91
C LEU A 75 -7.40 3.53 -15.08
N PRO A 76 -7.83 3.92 -16.29
CA PRO A 76 -8.53 5.17 -16.49
C PRO A 76 -9.92 5.11 -15.85
N ASP A 77 -10.30 6.19 -15.16
CA ASP A 77 -11.64 6.38 -14.58
C ASP A 77 -12.21 7.75 -14.97
N PRO A 78 -12.42 8.03 -16.28
CA PRO A 78 -12.83 9.35 -16.75
C PRO A 78 -14.22 9.75 -16.25
N GLU A 79 -15.08 8.78 -15.95
CA GLU A 79 -16.44 8.97 -15.45
C GLU A 79 -16.49 9.08 -13.92
N GLY A 80 -15.36 8.90 -13.23
CA GLY A 80 -15.28 8.99 -11.77
C GLY A 80 -16.08 7.88 -11.06
N ARG A 81 -16.23 6.72 -11.69
CA ARG A 81 -16.97 5.57 -11.13
C ARG A 81 -16.40 5.16 -9.77
N PHE A 82 -15.09 5.29 -9.59
CA PHE A 82 -14.41 4.88 -8.36
C PHE A 82 -14.44 5.95 -7.26
N ALA A 83 -14.88 7.18 -7.56
CA ALA A 83 -14.98 8.24 -6.55
C ALA A 83 -15.98 7.87 -5.44
N ALA A 84 -17.09 7.21 -5.80
CA ALA A 84 -18.06 6.71 -4.84
C ALA A 84 -17.61 5.40 -4.18
N GLU A 85 -17.84 5.27 -2.88
CA GLU A 85 -17.55 4.06 -2.12
C GLU A 85 -18.22 2.81 -2.72
N ARG A 86 -19.49 2.94 -3.10
CA ARG A 86 -20.25 1.85 -3.74
C ARG A 86 -19.55 1.35 -5.00
N GLY A 87 -19.11 2.27 -5.88
CA GLY A 87 -18.44 1.92 -7.12
C GLY A 87 -17.10 1.22 -6.90
N ARG A 88 -16.36 1.56 -5.83
CA ARG A 88 -15.14 0.81 -5.45
C ARG A 88 -15.48 -0.60 -4.97
N LYS A 89 -16.47 -0.76 -4.09
CA LYS A 89 -16.88 -2.06 -3.56
C LYS A 89 -17.41 -2.99 -4.64
N GLU A 90 -18.25 -2.48 -5.55
CA GLU A 90 -18.75 -3.21 -6.72
C GLU A 90 -17.60 -3.69 -7.60
N PHE A 91 -16.67 -2.79 -7.97
CA PHE A 91 -15.49 -3.15 -8.76
C PHE A 91 -14.64 -4.22 -8.09
N LEU A 92 -14.35 -4.07 -6.79
CA LEU A 92 -13.57 -5.05 -6.04
C LEU A 92 -14.29 -6.40 -5.98
N ASN A 93 -15.61 -6.41 -5.76
CA ASN A 93 -16.39 -7.63 -5.77
C ASN A 93 -16.31 -8.34 -7.13
N GLU A 94 -16.58 -7.64 -8.22
CA GLU A 94 -16.50 -8.23 -9.56
C GLU A 94 -15.10 -8.80 -9.86
N THR A 95 -14.06 -8.04 -9.51
CA THR A 95 -12.67 -8.38 -9.84
C THR A 95 -12.10 -9.50 -8.96
N PHE A 96 -12.43 -9.51 -7.67
CA PHE A 96 -11.73 -10.31 -6.66
C PHE A 96 -12.62 -11.33 -5.92
N HIS A 97 -13.92 -11.45 -6.25
CA HIS A 97 -14.80 -12.43 -5.58
C HIS A 97 -14.26 -13.87 -5.63
N ALA A 98 -13.49 -14.23 -6.67
CA ALA A 98 -12.92 -15.55 -6.81
C ALA A 98 -12.01 -15.94 -5.62
N HIS A 99 -11.36 -14.97 -4.97
CA HIS A 99 -10.54 -15.23 -3.78
C HIS A 99 -11.38 -15.72 -2.59
N VAL A 100 -12.66 -15.36 -2.50
CA VAL A 100 -13.53 -15.73 -1.36
C VAL A 100 -13.62 -17.25 -1.20
N ALA A 101 -13.65 -18.00 -2.30
CA ALA A 101 -13.83 -19.45 -2.28
C ALA A 101 -12.70 -20.18 -1.51
N SER A 102 -11.45 -19.77 -1.72
CA SER A 102 -10.26 -20.35 -1.08
C SER A 102 -9.89 -19.68 0.25
N SER A 103 -10.57 -18.58 0.62
CA SER A 103 -10.22 -17.78 1.79
C SER A 103 -10.89 -18.25 3.09
N VAL A 104 -10.32 -17.89 4.24
CA VAL A 104 -10.89 -18.16 5.58
C VAL A 104 -12.14 -17.32 5.84
N GLU A 105 -12.15 -16.08 5.36
CA GLU A 105 -13.15 -15.05 5.69
C GLU A 105 -14.55 -15.35 5.08
N LYS A 106 -14.61 -16.19 4.05
CA LYS A 106 -15.84 -16.62 3.32
C LYS A 106 -16.73 -15.49 2.78
N ALA A 107 -16.29 -14.24 2.88
CA ALA A 107 -16.88 -13.05 2.28
C ALA A 107 -15.81 -11.96 2.13
N MET A 108 -16.08 -10.97 1.29
CA MET A 108 -15.22 -9.79 1.19
C MET A 108 -15.49 -8.84 2.36
N GLN A 109 -14.49 -8.66 3.22
CA GLN A 109 -14.51 -7.67 4.30
C GLN A 109 -13.84 -6.39 3.80
N PHE A 110 -14.64 -5.36 3.54
CA PHE A 110 -14.15 -4.09 3.00
C PHE A 110 -13.65 -3.18 4.11
N GLU A 111 -12.42 -2.70 3.97
CA GLU A 111 -11.79 -1.70 4.81
C GLU A 111 -11.46 -0.44 4.00
N GLU A 112 -11.45 0.71 4.65
CA GLU A 112 -11.07 1.97 4.02
C GLU A 112 -9.55 2.18 4.05
N LEU A 113 -8.98 2.60 2.91
CA LEU A 113 -7.53 2.81 2.80
C LEU A 113 -7.08 4.14 3.41
N GLU A 114 -7.94 5.16 3.39
CA GLU A 114 -7.67 6.54 3.85
C GLU A 114 -6.36 7.15 3.26
N PRO A 115 -6.24 7.27 1.92
CA PRO A 115 -5.06 7.89 1.33
C PRO A 115 -5.04 9.41 1.53
N ARG A 116 -3.84 10.00 1.49
CA ARG A 116 -3.67 11.48 1.53
C ARG A 116 -4.36 12.21 0.38
N THR A 117 -4.56 11.52 -0.74
CA THR A 117 -5.20 12.07 -1.94
C THR A 117 -6.19 11.06 -2.48
N GLY A 118 -7.42 11.52 -2.71
CA GLY A 118 -8.52 10.74 -3.23
C GLY A 118 -9.15 9.82 -2.18
N ALA A 119 -9.49 8.59 -2.56
CA ALA A 119 -10.11 7.61 -1.68
C ALA A 119 -9.57 6.21 -1.95
N GLY A 120 -9.86 5.24 -1.09
CA GLY A 120 -9.53 3.85 -1.40
C GLY A 120 -10.23 2.85 -0.51
N THR A 121 -10.34 1.63 -1.02
CA THR A 121 -10.98 0.50 -0.32
C THR A 121 -10.16 -0.75 -0.60
N TYR A 122 -10.04 -1.64 0.39
CA TYR A 122 -9.34 -2.91 0.23
C TYR A 122 -10.01 -4.03 1.01
N CYS A 123 -9.60 -5.26 0.73
CA CYS A 123 -9.94 -6.46 1.48
C CYS A 123 -8.66 -7.25 1.74
N VAL A 124 -8.65 -8.00 2.83
CA VAL A 124 -7.61 -8.99 3.13
C VAL A 124 -8.24 -10.37 3.03
N PHE A 125 -7.54 -11.26 2.33
CA PHE A 125 -7.90 -12.66 2.17
C PHE A 125 -6.82 -13.53 2.80
N THR A 126 -7.21 -14.49 3.63
CA THR A 126 -6.29 -15.48 4.21
C THR A 126 -6.49 -16.83 3.53
N ASP A 127 -5.45 -17.38 2.91
CA ASP A 127 -5.54 -18.67 2.24
C ASP A 127 -5.76 -19.81 3.25
N ALA A 128 -6.95 -20.43 3.20
CA ALA A 128 -7.34 -21.46 4.16
C ALA A 128 -6.45 -22.73 4.06
N SER A 129 -5.85 -23.00 2.91
CA SER A 129 -4.96 -24.14 2.71
C SER A 129 -3.59 -23.95 3.35
N LEU A 130 -3.22 -22.72 3.70
CA LEU A 130 -1.91 -22.36 4.24
C LEU A 130 -1.90 -22.13 5.76
N VAL A 131 -3.08 -21.91 6.36
CA VAL A 131 -3.23 -21.70 7.81
C VAL A 131 -2.68 -22.89 8.60
N GLY A 132 -1.89 -22.59 9.64
CA GLY A 132 -1.35 -23.60 10.55
C GLY A 132 -0.18 -24.42 9.99
N LYS A 133 0.25 -24.18 8.75
CA LYS A 133 1.44 -24.84 8.20
C LYS A 133 2.71 -24.29 8.86
N ALA A 134 3.54 -25.17 9.39
CA ALA A 134 4.82 -24.81 10.00
C ALA A 134 5.83 -24.20 9.00
N LYS A 135 5.69 -24.55 7.72
CA LYS A 135 6.49 -24.00 6.62
C LYS A 135 5.61 -23.85 5.38
N LEU A 136 5.65 -22.68 4.77
CA LEU A 136 4.91 -22.38 3.55
C LEU A 136 5.71 -22.83 2.31
N PRO A 137 5.04 -23.31 1.25
CA PRO A 137 5.71 -23.62 0.00
C PRO A 137 6.37 -22.38 -0.61
N PRO A 138 7.48 -22.51 -1.35
CA PRO A 138 8.09 -21.39 -2.05
C PRO A 138 7.11 -20.74 -3.03
N GLY A 139 7.05 -19.39 -3.04
CA GLY A 139 6.18 -18.62 -3.93
C GLY A 139 4.72 -18.52 -3.47
N GLU A 140 4.31 -19.24 -2.42
CA GLU A 140 2.97 -19.16 -1.85
C GLU A 140 2.90 -18.08 -0.76
N PHE A 141 1.78 -17.38 -0.64
CA PHE A 141 1.59 -16.32 0.35
C PHE A 141 0.34 -16.58 1.18
N LEU A 142 0.43 -16.35 2.50
CA LEU A 142 -0.68 -16.62 3.40
C LEU A 142 -1.81 -15.61 3.22
N HIS A 143 -1.45 -14.36 2.91
CA HIS A 143 -2.39 -13.26 2.76
C HIS A 143 -2.30 -12.63 1.38
N ALA A 144 -3.47 -12.31 0.84
CA ALA A 144 -3.63 -11.42 -0.31
C ALA A 144 -4.47 -10.21 0.10
N THR A 145 -3.86 -9.03 0.12
CA THR A 145 -4.55 -7.76 0.34
C THR A 145 -4.81 -7.10 -1.00
N THR A 146 -6.04 -7.13 -1.49
CA THR A 146 -6.42 -6.53 -2.78
C THR A 146 -7.22 -5.27 -2.56
N GLY A 147 -6.99 -4.23 -3.35
CA GLY A 147 -7.75 -3.00 -3.20
C GLY A 147 -7.68 -2.08 -4.39
N LEU A 148 -8.35 -0.95 -4.23
CA LEU A 148 -8.44 0.10 -5.22
C LEU A 148 -8.21 1.44 -4.50
N LYS A 149 -7.16 2.15 -4.91
CA LYS A 149 -6.98 3.57 -4.61
C LYS A 149 -7.45 4.39 -5.82
N THR A 150 -8.11 5.50 -5.60
CA THR A 150 -8.59 6.37 -6.68
C THR A 150 -8.27 7.83 -6.42
N TRP A 151 -8.09 8.58 -7.49
CA TRP A 151 -8.16 10.04 -7.55
C TRP A 151 -8.75 10.45 -8.90
N ALA A 152 -8.92 11.75 -9.15
CA ALA A 152 -9.58 12.26 -10.35
C ALA A 152 -9.06 11.60 -11.64
N GLY A 153 -9.90 10.82 -12.33
CA GLY A 153 -9.57 10.17 -13.59
C GLY A 153 -8.73 8.89 -13.50
N VAL A 154 -8.37 8.38 -12.31
CA VAL A 154 -7.51 7.20 -12.14
C VAL A 154 -8.01 6.27 -11.05
N GLY A 155 -8.00 4.97 -11.35
CA GLY A 155 -8.02 3.89 -10.36
C GLY A 155 -6.68 3.13 -10.36
N ALA A 156 -5.98 3.10 -9.23
CA ALA A 156 -4.85 2.23 -8.98
C ALA A 156 -5.33 0.97 -8.26
N VAL A 157 -5.48 -0.11 -9.01
CA VAL A 157 -5.79 -1.45 -8.47
C VAL A 157 -4.51 -2.02 -7.91
N PHE A 158 -4.56 -2.61 -6.71
CA PHE A 158 -3.40 -3.19 -6.08
C PHE A 158 -3.66 -4.57 -5.49
N THR A 159 -2.59 -5.36 -5.39
CA THR A 159 -2.56 -6.64 -4.67
C THR A 159 -1.24 -6.75 -3.92
N ILE A 160 -1.30 -6.86 -2.59
CA ILE A 160 -0.15 -7.19 -1.75
C ILE A 160 -0.23 -8.66 -1.38
N LEU A 161 0.81 -9.42 -1.68
CA LEU A 161 0.98 -10.80 -1.23
C LEU A 161 1.97 -10.82 -0.08
N SER A 162 1.58 -11.35 1.09
CA SER A 162 2.43 -11.38 2.28
C SER A 162 2.19 -12.62 3.15
N HIS A 163 3.10 -12.88 4.08
CA HIS A 163 2.91 -13.90 5.11
C HIS A 163 2.37 -13.35 6.43
N ASP A 164 2.44 -12.03 6.61
CA ASP A 164 2.06 -11.36 7.85
C ASP A 164 1.65 -9.91 7.55
N THR A 165 0.39 -9.59 7.86
CA THR A 165 -0.18 -8.24 7.69
C THR A 165 0.28 -7.25 8.77
N GLN A 166 0.96 -7.72 9.82
CA GLN A 166 1.55 -6.87 10.86
C GLN A 166 3.05 -6.62 10.64
N SER A 167 3.66 -7.28 9.65
CA SER A 167 5.08 -7.11 9.34
C SER A 167 5.42 -5.67 8.93
N LYS A 168 6.64 -5.24 9.25
CA LYS A 168 7.13 -3.89 8.91
C LYS A 168 7.08 -3.64 7.40
N GLU A 169 7.42 -4.65 6.61
CA GLU A 169 7.40 -4.58 5.15
C GLU A 169 5.98 -4.39 4.61
N TYR A 170 5.00 -5.13 5.13
CA TYR A 170 3.60 -4.95 4.76
C TYR A 170 3.09 -3.56 5.12
N GLN A 171 3.35 -3.11 6.36
CA GLN A 171 2.93 -1.79 6.81
C GLN A 171 3.59 -0.67 6.01
N SER A 172 4.84 -0.85 5.57
CA SER A 172 5.54 0.11 4.71
C SER A 172 4.90 0.20 3.31
N LEU A 173 4.44 -0.92 2.75
CA LEU A 173 3.70 -0.90 1.48
C LEU A 173 2.31 -0.25 1.62
N MET A 174 1.59 -0.52 2.71
CA MET A 174 0.32 0.13 3.00
C MET A 174 0.48 1.65 3.19
N ALA A 175 1.52 2.07 3.92
CA ALA A 175 1.87 3.49 4.05
C ALA A 175 2.22 4.10 2.69
N MET A 176 3.02 3.43 1.87
CA MET A 176 3.37 3.88 0.52
C MET A 176 2.10 4.08 -0.35
N LEU A 177 1.14 3.15 -0.32
CA LEU A 177 -0.14 3.26 -1.00
C LEU A 177 -0.94 4.47 -0.53
N ARG A 178 -1.00 4.72 0.79
CA ARG A 178 -1.72 5.87 1.37
C ARG A 178 -1.08 7.20 1.01
N GLU A 179 0.25 7.27 1.07
CA GLU A 179 0.98 8.54 1.11
C GLU A 179 1.59 8.96 -0.22
N SER A 180 2.10 8.01 -1.01
CA SER A 180 2.97 8.35 -2.14
C SER A 180 2.37 8.08 -3.50
N VAL A 181 1.56 7.02 -3.66
CA VAL A 181 0.97 6.63 -4.96
C VAL A 181 -0.09 7.64 -5.38
N ALA A 182 0.33 8.75 -5.94
CA ALA A 182 -0.52 9.85 -6.37
C ALA A 182 0.13 10.59 -7.54
N GLU A 183 -0.70 11.29 -8.30
CA GLU A 183 -0.19 12.23 -9.29
C GLU A 183 0.46 13.42 -8.58
N LYS A 184 1.70 13.74 -8.98
CA LYS A 184 2.30 15.03 -8.60
C LYS A 184 1.94 16.05 -9.68
N PRO A 185 1.52 17.28 -9.32
CA PRO A 185 1.36 18.34 -10.30
C PRO A 185 2.63 18.48 -11.12
N GLY A 186 2.50 18.49 -12.45
CA GLY A 186 3.60 18.90 -13.32
C GLY A 186 4.01 20.34 -12.99
N PRO A 187 5.24 20.75 -13.31
CA PRO A 187 5.59 22.17 -13.21
C PRO A 187 4.55 22.99 -13.99
N LEU A 188 3.96 23.98 -13.32
CA LEU A 188 3.14 24.99 -13.99
C LEU A 188 3.99 25.57 -15.13
N ARG A 189 3.53 25.37 -16.37
CA ARG A 189 4.14 26.01 -17.55
C ARG A 189 3.71 27.45 -17.62
#